data_AF-A0A7V3MAV8-F1
#
_entry.id   AF-A0A7V3MAV8-F1
#
_cell.length_a   1.000
_cell.length_b   1.000
_cell.length_c   1.000
_cell.angle_alpha   90.00
_cell.angle_beta   90.00
_cell.angle_gamma   90.00
#
_symmetry.space_group_name_H-M   'P 1'
#
loop_
_entity.id
_entity.type
_entity.pdbx_description
1 polymer ?
#
loop_
_entity_poly.entity_id
_entity_poly.type
_entity_poly.pdbx_seq_one_letter_code
_entity_poly.pdbx_strand_id
1 'polypeptide(L)'
;MNILVFVVCAEDPLILKDVWETQTNTEDVRVLGDKVTTDFSNIRVNSDASTNIHNEEQVWMNPHNPQNLIAVWRDFRLGYRRIGIGVSRDEGKTWSDSLLVPGIEDWDSDPCLTVASDGTFYATALNFSPSGYENSGFQVYRSTNGGTSWDGPFTALYTPGDYYFEDKEMTTVDRTGGSRDGYMYISWTRFENYLSYCYICCIRSTDRGQTWNSPVRVSTSNYVQWSVPCVGSDGTVYVAWVDLGDNYIYLDKSTNGGASFGTDNPIVNTNFGMGEINGGIQTFSFPAMDADITGGPHNGNLYIAYAGYNGSSGLDIYFIKSTNGGISWSTPLRINDDPPGNGRDQFHPWLFVDNTGVIHVAFYDRRDDPSNYYFNLYYTRSTDGGATWEPNRRVTSESSAPVEKAGLIGEYIGLAGYNGKPYLVWTDTREGHQKIYFGTDTTMSSASESQFAREPNLRILEGRVAVGSVSEGELLVYDATGRLVMRRDVSGQFRVDLAGLGRGYYRVLLKAKDGQEEAGAFTR
;
A
#
# COMPACT_ATOMS: atom_id res chain seq x y z
N MET A 1 33.26 33.12 -27.50
CA MET A 1 32.31 33.14 -28.64
C MET A 1 30.93 33.06 -28.01
N ASN A 2 30.14 34.13 -28.11
CA ASN A 2 28.87 34.28 -27.39
C ASN A 2 27.83 33.32 -27.99
N ILE A 3 27.15 32.53 -27.16
CA ILE A 3 25.94 31.82 -27.57
C ILE A 3 24.74 32.60 -27.02
N LEU A 4 23.93 33.09 -27.95
CA LEU A 4 22.68 33.78 -27.75
C LEU A 4 21.60 32.73 -27.39
N VAL A 5 20.90 32.90 -26.28
CA VAL A 5 19.70 32.11 -25.96
C VAL A 5 18.50 32.84 -26.55
N PHE A 6 17.76 32.19 -27.45
CA PHE A 6 16.43 32.66 -27.87
C PHE A 6 15.38 31.97 -27.00
N VAL A 7 14.61 32.77 -26.25
CA VAL A 7 13.35 32.34 -25.65
C VAL A 7 12.27 32.68 -26.66
N VAL A 8 11.66 31.67 -27.28
CA VAL A 8 10.46 31.85 -28.10
C VAL A 8 9.27 31.42 -27.24
N CYS A 9 8.53 32.41 -26.77
CA CYS A 9 7.19 32.23 -26.22
C CYS A 9 6.23 32.24 -27.41
N ALA A 10 5.47 31.18 -27.63
CA ALA A 10 4.42 31.17 -28.65
C ALA A 10 3.13 30.64 -28.03
N GLU A 11 2.19 31.56 -27.82
CA GLU A 11 0.76 31.29 -27.65
C GLU A 11 0.15 31.06 -29.05
N ASP A 12 -0.58 29.94 -29.18
CA ASP A 12 -1.50 29.52 -30.26
C ASP A 12 -0.97 28.94 -31.61
N PRO A 13 -1.72 27.95 -32.18
CA PRO A 13 -1.24 27.04 -33.21
C PRO A 13 -1.71 27.42 -34.63
N LEU A 14 -0.77 27.44 -35.58
CA LEU A 14 -0.90 27.11 -37.00
C LEU A 14 0.22 27.83 -37.77
N ILE A 15 0.73 27.17 -38.82
CA ILE A 15 1.71 27.64 -39.81
C ILE A 15 3.18 27.39 -39.41
N LEU A 16 3.74 26.25 -39.85
CA LEU A 16 4.58 26.22 -41.05
C LEU A 16 4.94 24.79 -41.47
N LYS A 17 4.56 24.50 -42.71
CA LYS A 17 4.91 23.35 -43.53
C LYS A 17 6.27 23.64 -44.18
N ASP A 18 7.05 22.58 -44.39
CA ASP A 18 8.23 22.49 -45.27
C ASP A 18 9.51 23.23 -44.86
N VAL A 19 10.42 22.51 -44.19
CA VAL A 19 11.83 22.42 -44.60
C VAL A 19 12.35 21.02 -44.26
N TRP A 20 12.66 20.21 -45.28
CA TRP A 20 13.46 18.99 -45.16
C TRP A 20 14.68 19.09 -46.08
N GLU A 21 15.73 18.35 -45.70
CA GLU A 21 17.03 18.09 -46.36
C GLU A 21 18.13 19.14 -46.09
N THR A 22 19.32 18.84 -45.57
CA THR A 22 20.08 17.59 -45.35
C THR A 22 21.23 17.90 -44.39
N GLN A 23 21.44 17.07 -43.36
CA GLN A 23 22.75 16.49 -42.96
C GLN A 23 22.61 15.73 -41.64
N THR A 24 23.13 14.51 -41.67
CA THR A 24 23.15 13.49 -40.63
C THR A 24 23.89 13.93 -39.37
N ASN A 25 23.14 14.09 -38.28
CA ASN A 25 23.49 13.67 -36.92
C ASN A 25 22.19 13.75 -36.11
N THR A 26 21.43 12.66 -36.09
CA THR A 26 20.35 12.47 -35.12
C THR A 26 21.00 12.18 -33.76
N GLU A 27 21.49 13.22 -33.09
CA GLU A 27 21.36 13.23 -31.64
C GLU A 27 19.88 13.45 -31.36
N ASP A 28 19.28 12.49 -30.66
CA ASP A 28 17.90 12.55 -30.19
C ASP A 28 17.64 13.91 -29.55
N VAL A 29 16.84 14.74 -30.21
CA VAL A 29 16.22 15.89 -29.57
C VAL A 29 15.23 15.34 -28.57
N ARG A 30 15.71 15.04 -27.37
CA ARG A 30 14.88 14.78 -26.18
C ARG A 30 14.12 16.07 -25.92
N VAL A 31 12.86 16.14 -26.34
CA VAL A 31 11.91 17.05 -25.71
C VAL A 31 11.77 16.54 -24.28
N LEU A 32 12.56 17.11 -23.36
CA LEU A 32 12.34 16.96 -21.93
C LEU A 32 10.89 17.35 -21.69
N GLY A 33 10.04 16.36 -21.38
CA GLY A 33 8.59 16.54 -21.31
C GLY A 33 8.23 17.72 -20.42
N ASP A 34 7.28 18.53 -20.88
CA ASP A 34 6.80 19.69 -20.17
C ASP A 34 6.45 19.35 -18.73
N LYS A 35 7.01 20.08 -17.77
CA LYS A 35 6.61 19.97 -16.37
C LYS A 35 5.16 20.40 -16.26
N VAL A 36 4.30 19.50 -15.82
CA VAL A 36 2.88 19.76 -15.59
C VAL A 36 2.68 20.11 -14.12
N THR A 37 1.91 21.17 -13.85
CA THR A 37 1.44 21.45 -12.49
C THR A 37 0.36 20.44 -12.13
N THR A 38 0.53 19.73 -11.02
CA THR A 38 -0.48 18.81 -10.49
C THR A 38 -0.90 19.26 -9.10
N ASP A 39 -2.07 18.79 -8.67
CA ASP A 39 -2.55 18.99 -7.30
C ASP A 39 -1.85 18.07 -6.29
N PHE A 40 -0.88 17.26 -6.73
CA PHE A 40 -0.21 16.26 -5.91
C PHE A 40 1.24 16.63 -5.67
N SER A 41 1.73 16.38 -4.46
CA SER A 41 3.16 16.45 -4.20
C SER A 41 3.91 15.42 -5.07
N ASN A 42 5.15 15.73 -5.44
CA ASN A 42 6.05 14.84 -6.16
C ASN A 42 7.40 14.85 -5.44
N ILE A 43 7.50 14.05 -4.37
CA ILE A 43 8.63 14.08 -3.44
C ILE A 43 9.39 12.77 -3.57
N ARG A 44 10.68 12.84 -3.90
CA ARG A 44 11.53 11.65 -3.92
C ARG A 44 11.74 11.14 -2.49
N VAL A 45 11.51 9.84 -2.28
CA VAL A 45 11.55 9.19 -0.95
C VAL A 45 12.94 8.66 -0.62
N ASN A 46 13.61 8.02 -1.57
CA ASN A 46 14.90 7.35 -1.35
C ASN A 46 16.08 8.31 -1.55
N SER A 47 17.03 8.34 -0.60
CA SER A 47 18.19 9.25 -0.66
C SER A 47 19.35 8.72 -1.51
N ASP A 48 19.19 7.58 -2.18
CA ASP A 48 20.27 6.93 -2.92
C ASP A 48 20.70 7.73 -4.17
N ALA A 49 21.82 8.44 -4.06
CA ALA A 49 22.39 9.23 -5.15
C ALA A 49 22.99 8.39 -6.31
N SER A 50 23.05 7.06 -6.18
CA SER A 50 23.50 6.19 -7.27
C SER A 50 22.46 6.07 -8.39
N THR A 51 22.83 5.42 -9.49
CA THR A 51 21.92 5.08 -10.59
C THR A 51 21.32 3.68 -10.42
N ASN A 52 21.45 3.08 -9.24
CA ASN A 52 20.85 1.77 -8.98
C ASN A 52 19.33 1.88 -8.90
N ILE A 53 18.71 0.74 -9.18
CA ILE A 53 17.27 0.57 -9.35
C ILE A 53 16.56 0.59 -7.99
N HIS A 54 15.38 1.21 -7.97
CA HIS A 54 14.45 1.15 -6.84
C HIS A 54 13.04 0.98 -7.38
N ASN A 55 12.34 -0.09 -6.99
CA ASN A 55 10.99 -0.35 -7.46
C ASN A 55 10.19 -1.25 -6.52
N GLU A 56 8.93 -1.54 -6.88
CA GLU A 56 8.01 -2.40 -6.11
C GLU A 56 7.79 -1.88 -4.70
N GLU A 57 6.99 -0.83 -4.65
CA GLU A 57 6.79 -0.06 -3.44
C GLU A 57 5.40 -0.25 -2.83
N GLN A 58 5.35 -0.19 -1.50
CA GLN A 58 4.10 -0.07 -0.76
C GLN A 58 4.21 1.03 0.29
N VAL A 59 3.08 1.63 0.63
CA VAL A 59 2.98 2.67 1.67
C VAL A 59 1.83 2.36 2.60
N TRP A 60 2.00 2.70 3.88
CA TRP A 60 0.94 2.71 4.87
C TRP A 60 1.09 3.91 5.80
N MET A 61 -0.03 4.41 6.30
CA MET A 61 -0.06 5.39 7.39
C MET A 61 -0.28 4.69 8.73
N ASN A 62 0.16 5.32 9.82
CA ASN A 62 -0.26 4.92 11.14
C ASN A 62 -1.74 5.33 11.32
N PRO A 63 -2.67 4.39 11.60
CA PRO A 63 -4.09 4.70 11.72
C PRO A 63 -4.44 5.65 12.87
N HIS A 64 -3.53 5.79 13.85
CA HIS A 64 -3.67 6.71 14.98
C HIS A 64 -2.92 8.03 14.78
N ASN A 65 -2.07 8.13 13.76
CA ASN A 65 -1.32 9.34 13.44
C ASN A 65 -1.00 9.37 11.94
N PRO A 66 -1.89 9.92 11.09
CA PRO A 66 -1.68 9.93 9.63
C PRO A 66 -0.48 10.79 9.18
N GLN A 67 0.16 11.55 10.09
CA GLN A 67 1.43 12.21 9.78
C GLN A 67 2.60 11.22 9.72
N ASN A 68 2.48 10.06 10.36
CA ASN A 68 3.48 9.00 10.29
C ASN A 68 3.15 8.05 9.13
N LEU A 69 3.96 8.13 8.08
CA LEU A 69 3.88 7.26 6.91
C LEU A 69 5.14 6.40 6.84
N ILE A 70 4.95 5.15 6.41
CA ILE A 70 6.03 4.20 6.13
C ILE A 70 5.91 3.77 4.68
N ALA A 71 7.02 3.79 3.95
CA ALA A 71 7.13 3.22 2.61
C ALA A 71 8.20 2.13 2.60
N VAL A 72 8.00 1.10 1.78
CA VAL A 72 8.99 0.03 1.51
C VAL A 72 9.21 -0.09 0.01
N TRP A 73 10.39 -0.54 -0.41
CA TRP A 73 10.71 -0.81 -1.83
C TRP A 73 11.88 -1.78 -1.97
N ARG A 74 12.01 -2.42 -3.14
CA ARG A 74 13.25 -3.10 -3.54
C ARG A 74 14.33 -2.08 -3.80
N ASP A 75 15.45 -2.21 -3.10
CA ASP A 75 16.55 -1.26 -3.10
C ASP A 75 17.85 -1.92 -3.55
N PHE A 76 18.45 -1.41 -4.62
CA PHE A 76 19.69 -1.94 -5.19
C PHE A 76 20.91 -1.07 -4.89
N ARG A 77 20.86 -0.13 -3.92
CA ARG A 77 21.97 0.83 -3.68
C ARG A 77 23.32 0.17 -3.37
N LEU A 78 23.30 -1.09 -2.93
CA LEU A 78 24.50 -1.89 -2.65
C LEU A 78 24.96 -2.75 -3.85
N GLY A 79 24.33 -2.62 -5.01
CA GLY A 79 24.59 -3.42 -6.21
C GLY A 79 23.86 -4.77 -6.26
N TYR A 80 23.04 -5.07 -5.25
CA TYR A 80 22.20 -6.26 -5.16
C TYR A 80 20.93 -5.95 -4.36
N ARG A 81 19.93 -6.84 -4.43
CA ARG A 81 18.59 -6.64 -3.88
C ARG A 81 18.57 -6.63 -2.35
N ARG A 82 18.03 -5.55 -1.78
CA ARG A 82 17.69 -5.38 -0.36
C ARG A 82 16.36 -4.66 -0.24
N ILE A 83 15.83 -4.53 0.98
CA ILE A 83 14.60 -3.76 1.23
C ILE A 83 14.94 -2.39 1.80
N GLY A 84 14.55 -1.34 1.06
CA GLY A 84 14.56 0.03 1.54
C GLY A 84 13.31 0.34 2.36
N ILE A 85 13.47 1.16 3.39
CA ILE A 85 12.38 1.69 4.22
C ILE A 85 12.47 3.20 4.22
N GLY A 86 11.36 3.88 3.99
CA GLY A 86 11.19 5.32 4.13
C GLY A 86 10.25 5.63 5.29
N VAL A 87 10.60 6.63 6.10
CA VAL A 87 9.76 7.11 7.20
C VAL A 87 9.50 8.59 7.03
N SER A 88 8.22 8.96 7.08
CA SER A 88 7.79 10.36 7.22
C SER A 88 7.08 10.57 8.56
N ARG A 89 7.17 11.79 9.07
CA ARG A 89 6.53 12.27 10.32
C ARG A 89 5.72 13.55 10.12
N ASP A 90 5.60 14.00 8.89
CA ASP A 90 4.99 15.26 8.50
C ASP A 90 4.06 15.08 7.28
N GLU A 91 3.40 13.91 7.21
CA GLU A 91 2.43 13.56 6.15
C GLU A 91 3.08 13.48 4.76
N GLY A 92 4.34 13.00 4.72
CA GLY A 92 5.09 12.75 3.49
C GLY A 92 5.76 13.97 2.89
N LYS A 93 5.83 15.11 3.60
CA LYS A 93 6.56 16.31 3.16
C LYS A 93 8.07 16.10 3.20
N THR A 94 8.56 15.37 4.20
CA THR A 94 9.96 14.95 4.31
C THR A 94 10.05 13.45 4.63
N TRP A 95 11.15 12.84 4.17
CA TRP A 95 11.42 11.43 4.31
C TRP A 95 12.86 11.20 4.78
N SER A 96 13.03 10.19 5.63
CA SER A 96 14.33 9.59 5.94
C SER A 96 14.29 8.11 5.56
N ASP A 97 15.29 7.62 4.84
CA ASP A 97 15.36 6.24 4.43
C ASP A 97 16.54 5.44 5.03
N SER A 98 16.35 4.13 5.07
CA SER A 98 17.34 3.15 5.54
C SER A 98 17.10 1.80 4.87
N LEU A 99 17.95 0.80 5.16
CA LEU A 99 17.73 -0.58 4.73
C LEU A 99 17.29 -1.43 5.91
N LEU A 100 16.37 -2.37 5.70
CA LEU A 100 16.15 -3.45 6.66
C LEU A 100 17.41 -4.30 6.79
N VAL A 101 17.62 -4.88 7.97
CA VAL A 101 18.63 -5.94 8.15
C VAL A 101 18.25 -7.12 7.23
N PRO A 102 19.22 -7.84 6.65
CA PRO A 102 18.90 -8.90 5.69
C PRO A 102 18.26 -10.10 6.38
N GLY A 103 17.56 -10.92 5.58
CA GLY A 103 17.06 -12.21 6.01
C GLY A 103 18.15 -13.27 6.27
N ILE A 104 17.75 -14.55 6.18
CA ILE A 104 18.67 -15.68 6.34
C ILE A 104 19.55 -15.83 5.09
N GLU A 105 18.94 -15.69 3.91
CA GLU A 105 19.62 -15.66 2.63
C GLU A 105 20.09 -14.23 2.28
N ASP A 106 21.00 -14.10 1.33
CA ASP A 106 21.68 -12.82 1.03
C ASP A 106 20.81 -11.81 0.25
N TRP A 107 19.77 -12.27 -0.47
CA TRP A 107 18.91 -11.40 -1.28
C TRP A 107 17.51 -11.28 -0.68
N ASP A 108 17.05 -10.04 -0.56
CA ASP A 108 15.67 -9.71 -0.16
C ASP A 108 14.96 -8.95 -1.28
N SER A 109 13.69 -9.25 -1.54
CA SER A 109 12.92 -8.69 -2.66
C SER A 109 11.43 -8.53 -2.29
N ASP A 110 10.69 -7.96 -3.22
CA ASP A 110 9.24 -7.92 -3.31
C ASP A 110 8.52 -7.51 -2.00
N PRO A 111 8.94 -6.39 -1.37
CA PRO A 111 8.48 -6.07 -0.03
C PRO A 111 7.00 -5.68 0.02
N CYS A 112 6.30 -6.27 0.98
CA CYS A 112 4.94 -5.88 1.35
C CYS A 112 4.95 -5.11 2.68
N LEU A 113 3.95 -4.25 2.87
CA LEU A 113 3.76 -3.46 4.09
C LEU A 113 2.30 -3.51 4.52
N THR A 114 2.08 -3.70 5.82
CA THR A 114 0.75 -3.55 6.44
C THR A 114 0.88 -2.96 7.85
N VAL A 115 -0.24 -2.54 8.43
CA VAL A 115 -0.29 -1.97 9.79
C VAL A 115 -1.45 -2.60 10.57
N ALA A 116 -1.19 -3.04 11.79
CA ALA A 116 -2.24 -3.52 12.67
C ALA A 116 -3.10 -2.36 13.20
N SER A 117 -4.27 -2.71 13.74
CA SER A 117 -5.22 -1.79 14.36
C SER A 117 -4.61 -0.91 15.45
N ASP A 118 -3.54 -1.37 16.12
CA ASP A 118 -2.82 -0.68 17.18
C ASP A 118 -1.64 0.19 16.71
N GLY A 119 -1.43 0.31 15.38
CA GLY A 119 -0.35 1.09 14.79
C GLY A 119 0.99 0.35 14.66
N THR A 120 1.04 -0.95 14.96
CA THR A 120 2.23 -1.77 14.68
C THR A 120 2.37 -2.03 13.19
N PHE A 121 3.48 -1.61 12.58
CA PHE A 121 3.80 -1.90 11.18
C PHE A 121 4.47 -3.25 11.02
N TYR A 122 4.15 -3.93 9.93
CA TYR A 122 4.80 -5.17 9.51
C TYR A 122 5.28 -5.03 8.07
N ALA A 123 6.56 -5.28 7.85
CA ALA A 123 7.12 -5.45 6.51
C ALA A 123 7.38 -6.94 6.29
N THR A 124 6.97 -7.46 5.14
CA THR A 124 7.28 -8.82 4.68
C THR A 124 8.19 -8.71 3.47
N ALA A 125 9.17 -9.59 3.35
CA ALA A 125 10.05 -9.63 2.19
C ALA A 125 10.36 -11.08 1.79
N LEU A 126 10.34 -11.35 0.49
CA LEU A 126 10.93 -12.51 -0.13
C LEU A 126 12.42 -12.53 0.22
N ASN A 127 12.90 -13.65 0.73
CA ASN A 127 14.29 -13.89 1.04
C ASN A 127 14.76 -15.16 0.35
N PHE A 128 15.79 -15.07 -0.47
CA PHE A 128 16.21 -16.17 -1.35
C PHE A 128 17.69 -16.16 -1.70
N SER A 129 18.19 -17.31 -2.16
CA SER A 129 19.61 -17.49 -2.46
C SER A 129 20.06 -16.72 -3.72
N PRO A 130 21.26 -16.13 -3.74
CA PRO A 130 21.80 -15.43 -4.92
C PRO A 130 22.02 -16.30 -6.16
N SER A 131 22.19 -17.62 -5.96
CA SER A 131 22.27 -18.62 -7.03
C SER A 131 20.97 -18.73 -7.83
N GLY A 132 19.85 -18.26 -7.27
CA GLY A 132 18.52 -18.33 -7.85
C GLY A 132 17.86 -19.68 -7.60
N TYR A 133 16.61 -19.64 -7.18
CA TYR A 133 15.68 -20.76 -7.05
C TYR A 133 16.02 -21.88 -6.04
N GLU A 134 17.19 -21.89 -5.41
CA GLU A 134 17.58 -22.97 -4.49
C GLU A 134 16.97 -22.84 -3.09
N ASN A 135 17.03 -21.67 -2.46
CA ASN A 135 16.38 -21.44 -1.17
C ASN A 135 15.49 -20.22 -1.31
N SER A 136 14.27 -20.27 -0.81
CA SER A 136 13.34 -19.14 -0.83
C SER A 136 12.39 -19.18 0.36
N GLY A 137 11.69 -18.08 0.61
CA GLY A 137 10.76 -17.96 1.71
C GLY A 137 10.53 -16.51 2.08
N PHE A 138 9.95 -16.27 3.26
CA PHE A 138 9.51 -14.94 3.67
C PHE A 138 10.05 -14.59 5.05
N GLN A 139 10.58 -13.38 5.16
CA GLN A 139 10.97 -12.78 6.43
C GLN A 139 10.01 -11.65 6.78
N VAL A 140 9.67 -11.54 8.06
CA VAL A 140 8.78 -10.51 8.59
C VAL A 140 9.53 -9.64 9.59
N TYR A 141 9.34 -8.34 9.47
CA TYR A 141 9.92 -7.31 10.33
C TYR A 141 8.80 -6.53 10.98
N ARG A 142 8.99 -6.13 12.24
CA ARG A 142 7.94 -5.48 13.03
C ARG A 142 8.44 -4.15 13.60
N SER A 143 7.65 -3.08 13.42
CA SER A 143 7.92 -1.78 14.06
C SER A 143 6.74 -1.33 14.91
N THR A 144 7.01 -1.11 16.20
CA THR A 144 6.03 -0.61 17.19
C THR A 144 6.23 0.88 17.51
N ASN A 145 7.17 1.55 16.83
CA ASN A 145 7.59 2.93 17.11
C ASN A 145 7.59 3.81 15.84
N GLY A 146 6.63 3.56 14.96
CA GLY A 146 6.41 4.36 13.75
C GLY A 146 7.60 4.34 12.79
N GLY A 147 8.20 3.16 12.58
CA GLY A 147 9.30 2.92 11.65
C GLY A 147 10.69 3.33 12.12
N THR A 148 10.84 3.81 13.37
CA THR A 148 12.15 4.25 13.89
C THR A 148 13.13 3.07 14.00
N SER A 149 12.62 1.91 14.41
CA SER A 149 13.37 0.66 14.44
C SER A 149 12.47 -0.52 14.11
N TRP A 150 13.09 -1.62 13.71
CA TRP A 150 12.41 -2.84 13.28
C TRP A 150 12.99 -4.04 14.04
N ASP A 151 12.14 -4.79 14.73
CA ASP A 151 12.45 -6.12 15.22
C ASP A 151 12.41 -7.11 14.04
N GLY A 152 13.19 -8.19 14.12
CA GLY A 152 13.28 -9.21 13.07
C GLY A 152 14.72 -9.35 12.52
N PRO A 153 14.92 -10.16 11.47
CA PRO A 153 13.89 -10.87 10.71
C PRO A 153 13.25 -12.02 11.51
N PHE A 154 11.92 -12.15 11.45
CA PHE A 154 11.17 -13.33 11.90
C PHE A 154 10.83 -14.18 10.68
N THR A 155 11.31 -15.42 10.64
CA THR A 155 11.07 -16.30 9.50
C THR A 155 9.63 -16.79 9.47
N ALA A 156 8.87 -16.35 8.47
CA ALA A 156 7.51 -16.80 8.23
C ALA A 156 7.46 -18.09 7.40
N LEU A 157 8.36 -18.21 6.44
CA LEU A 157 8.53 -19.42 5.63
C LEU A 157 10.00 -19.58 5.26
N TYR A 158 10.50 -20.81 5.28
CA TYR A 158 11.78 -21.18 4.72
C TYR A 158 11.64 -22.49 3.95
N THR A 159 11.91 -22.43 2.66
CA THR A 159 11.79 -23.54 1.72
C THR A 159 13.16 -23.81 1.10
N PRO A 160 13.87 -24.84 1.56
CA PRO A 160 15.18 -25.20 1.02
C PRO A 160 15.06 -26.11 -0.20
N GLY A 161 16.04 -26.03 -1.09
CA GLY A 161 16.14 -26.82 -2.31
C GLY A 161 15.41 -26.20 -3.52
N ASP A 162 15.85 -26.60 -4.71
CA ASP A 162 15.47 -26.02 -6.01
C ASP A 162 14.11 -26.47 -6.57
N TYR A 163 13.40 -27.32 -5.83
CA TYR A 163 12.12 -27.87 -6.28
C TYR A 163 10.97 -26.87 -6.17
N TYR A 164 11.01 -26.02 -5.15
CA TYR A 164 10.02 -24.99 -4.89
C TYR A 164 10.67 -23.61 -4.89
N PHE A 165 10.02 -22.64 -5.53
CA PHE A 165 10.36 -21.24 -5.39
C PHE A 165 9.13 -20.47 -4.92
N GLU A 166 9.26 -19.79 -3.79
CA GLU A 166 8.20 -18.98 -3.20
C GLU A 166 8.37 -17.54 -3.68
N ASP A 167 7.34 -16.95 -4.27
CA ASP A 167 7.43 -15.60 -4.83
C ASP A 167 6.04 -14.96 -4.96
N LYS A 168 5.99 -13.65 -5.20
CA LYS A 168 4.77 -12.84 -5.36
C LYS A 168 3.89 -12.89 -4.13
N GLU A 169 4.48 -12.75 -2.95
CA GLU A 169 3.76 -12.64 -1.70
C GLU A 169 3.03 -11.31 -1.56
N MET A 170 1.91 -11.36 -0.85
CA MET A 170 1.18 -10.20 -0.37
C MET A 170 0.75 -10.46 1.07
N THR A 171 0.84 -9.42 1.92
CA THR A 171 0.56 -9.53 3.36
C THR A 171 -0.61 -8.65 3.76
N THR A 172 -1.48 -9.18 4.63
CA THR A 172 -2.53 -8.40 5.29
C THR A 172 -2.64 -8.77 6.77
N VAL A 173 -3.29 -7.92 7.54
CA VAL A 173 -3.58 -8.13 8.96
C VAL A 173 -5.06 -7.88 9.22
N ASP A 174 -5.65 -8.70 10.07
CA ASP A 174 -7.02 -8.48 10.55
C ASP A 174 -7.03 -7.21 11.43
N ARG A 175 -7.83 -6.23 11.01
CA ARG A 175 -8.03 -4.93 11.70
C ARG A 175 -9.49 -4.72 12.12
N THR A 176 -10.27 -5.80 12.14
CA THR A 176 -11.73 -5.71 12.36
C THR A 176 -12.09 -5.39 13.80
N GLY A 177 -11.14 -5.46 14.75
CA GLY A 177 -11.42 -5.40 16.18
C GLY A 177 -12.15 -6.64 16.72
N GLY A 178 -12.34 -7.67 15.88
CA GLY A 178 -12.96 -8.93 16.26
C GLY A 178 -11.99 -9.88 17.00
N SER A 179 -12.43 -11.13 17.20
CA SER A 179 -11.64 -12.14 17.93
C SER A 179 -10.30 -12.53 17.27
N ARG A 180 -10.09 -12.12 16.02
CA ARG A 180 -8.89 -12.40 15.21
C ARG A 180 -8.07 -11.14 14.94
N ASP A 181 -8.43 -10.00 15.52
CA ASP A 181 -7.70 -8.75 15.35
C ASP A 181 -6.19 -8.95 15.64
N GLY A 182 -5.35 -8.51 14.71
CA GLY A 182 -3.90 -8.72 14.75
C GLY A 182 -3.42 -10.07 14.21
N TYR A 183 -4.31 -10.95 13.73
CA TYR A 183 -3.90 -12.12 12.94
C TYR A 183 -3.34 -11.65 11.61
N MET A 184 -2.20 -12.20 11.20
CA MET A 184 -1.56 -11.86 9.94
C MET A 184 -1.75 -13.00 8.94
N TYR A 185 -1.82 -12.65 7.66
CA TYR A 185 -1.94 -13.59 6.55
C TYR A 185 -0.96 -13.20 5.46
N ILE A 186 -0.20 -14.17 4.98
CA ILE A 186 0.66 -14.05 3.80
C ILE A 186 0.11 -15.03 2.78
N SER A 187 -0.29 -14.54 1.61
CA SER A 187 -0.61 -15.37 0.46
C SER A 187 0.43 -15.14 -0.63
N TRP A 188 0.78 -16.18 -1.37
CA TRP A 188 1.83 -16.08 -2.39
C TRP A 188 1.63 -17.12 -3.50
N THR A 189 2.45 -16.99 -4.55
CA THR A 189 2.56 -17.98 -5.62
C THR A 189 3.69 -18.95 -5.28
N ARG A 190 3.36 -20.23 -5.09
CA ARG A 190 4.36 -21.29 -5.02
C ARG A 190 4.63 -21.84 -6.41
N PHE A 191 5.83 -21.64 -6.91
CA PHE A 191 6.32 -22.27 -8.12
C PHE A 191 6.90 -23.65 -7.78
N GLU A 192 6.56 -24.65 -8.57
CA GLU A 192 6.94 -26.05 -8.37
C GLU A 192 7.61 -26.62 -9.62
N ASN A 193 8.52 -27.58 -9.43
CA ASN A 193 9.17 -28.33 -10.50
C ASN A 193 9.84 -27.39 -11.53
N TYR A 194 10.80 -26.61 -11.06
CA TYR A 194 11.57 -25.68 -11.90
C TYR A 194 10.68 -24.69 -12.65
N LEU A 195 9.71 -24.10 -11.94
CA LEU A 195 8.74 -23.11 -12.46
C LEU A 195 7.74 -23.66 -13.50
N SER A 196 7.63 -24.99 -13.64
CA SER A 196 6.71 -25.61 -14.61
C SER A 196 5.23 -25.45 -14.22
N TYR A 197 4.96 -25.35 -12.92
CA TYR A 197 3.64 -25.23 -12.34
C TYR A 197 3.65 -24.18 -11.23
N CYS A 198 2.51 -23.53 -11.00
CA CYS A 198 2.36 -22.55 -9.94
C CYS A 198 0.95 -22.61 -9.32
N TYR A 199 0.87 -22.52 -8.00
CA TYR A 199 -0.39 -22.50 -7.27
C TYR A 199 -0.34 -21.54 -6.07
N ILE A 200 -1.51 -21.05 -5.64
CA ILE A 200 -1.60 -20.10 -4.53
C ILE A 200 -1.56 -20.85 -3.20
N CYS A 201 -0.74 -20.34 -2.28
CA CYS A 201 -0.69 -20.77 -0.90
C CYS A 201 -0.99 -19.62 0.06
N CYS A 202 -1.32 -19.95 1.30
CA CYS A 202 -1.47 -19.00 2.39
C CYS A 202 -0.93 -19.58 3.71
N ILE A 203 -0.30 -18.73 4.51
CA ILE A 203 0.05 -18.96 5.91
C ILE A 203 -0.55 -17.87 6.77
N ARG A 204 -0.78 -18.18 8.03
CA ARG A 204 -1.28 -17.27 9.04
C ARG A 204 -0.39 -17.26 10.28
N SER A 205 -0.33 -16.11 10.92
CA SER A 205 0.18 -15.96 12.29
C SER A 205 -0.95 -15.53 13.21
N THR A 206 -1.05 -16.18 14.37
CA THR A 206 -2.03 -15.86 15.42
C THR A 206 -1.39 -15.15 16.62
N ASP A 207 -0.10 -14.83 16.52
CA ASP A 207 0.73 -14.25 17.58
C ASP A 207 1.56 -13.06 17.07
N ARG A 208 0.99 -12.34 16.09
CA ARG A 208 1.52 -11.07 15.55
C ARG A 208 2.88 -11.23 14.87
N GLY A 209 2.95 -12.22 13.97
CA GLY A 209 4.07 -12.45 13.07
C GLY A 209 5.24 -13.23 13.69
N GLN A 210 5.10 -13.74 14.92
CA GLN A 210 6.18 -14.47 15.60
C GLN A 210 6.26 -15.93 15.17
N THR A 211 5.11 -16.60 15.04
CA THR A 211 5.01 -17.97 14.54
C THR A 211 3.91 -18.12 13.49
N TRP A 212 4.07 -19.12 12.64
CA TRP A 212 3.26 -19.33 11.44
C TRP A 212 2.86 -20.80 11.32
N ASN A 213 1.68 -21.07 10.78
CA ASN A 213 1.29 -22.44 10.44
C ASN A 213 2.02 -22.95 9.18
N SER A 214 1.89 -24.24 8.90
CA SER A 214 2.33 -24.79 7.61
C SER A 214 1.50 -24.22 6.45
N PRO A 215 2.10 -24.10 5.24
CA PRO A 215 1.41 -23.65 4.04
C PRO A 215 0.08 -24.38 3.79
N VAL A 216 -0.97 -23.60 3.56
CA VAL A 216 -2.28 -24.09 3.14
C VAL A 216 -2.46 -23.72 1.67
N ARG A 217 -2.67 -24.73 0.81
CA ARG A 217 -2.98 -24.49 -0.61
C ARG A 217 -4.37 -23.86 -0.72
N VAL A 218 -4.46 -22.76 -1.48
CA VAL A 218 -5.69 -22.00 -1.71
C VAL A 218 -6.28 -22.41 -3.06
N SER A 219 -5.52 -22.30 -4.15
CA SER A 219 -6.01 -22.59 -5.49
C SER A 219 -5.95 -24.07 -5.84
N THR A 220 -6.90 -24.54 -6.63
CA THR A 220 -6.91 -25.89 -7.21
C THR A 220 -6.15 -25.97 -8.54
N SER A 221 -6.13 -24.89 -9.33
CA SER A 221 -5.36 -24.76 -10.57
C SER A 221 -3.84 -24.73 -10.31
N ASN A 222 -3.06 -25.08 -11.34
CA ASN A 222 -1.59 -25.12 -11.36
C ASN A 222 -0.97 -24.09 -12.34
N TYR A 223 -1.77 -23.13 -12.82
CA TYR A 223 -1.34 -22.05 -13.71
C TYR A 223 -1.87 -20.69 -13.23
N VAL A 224 -1.58 -20.34 -11.97
CA VAL A 224 -2.10 -19.14 -11.29
C VAL A 224 -0.97 -18.32 -10.68
N GLN A 225 -1.15 -17.00 -10.57
CA GLN A 225 -0.19 -16.09 -9.93
C GLN A 225 -0.87 -14.90 -9.27
N TRP A 226 -0.08 -14.08 -8.56
CA TRP A 226 -0.46 -12.78 -8.03
C TRP A 226 -1.68 -12.83 -7.10
N SER A 227 -1.52 -13.51 -5.97
CA SER A 227 -2.53 -13.51 -4.93
C SER A 227 -2.55 -12.21 -4.14
N VAL A 228 -3.73 -11.66 -3.88
CA VAL A 228 -3.92 -10.51 -2.97
C VAL A 228 -4.87 -10.93 -1.85
N PRO A 229 -4.45 -10.90 -0.57
CA PRO A 229 -5.29 -11.23 0.55
C PRO A 229 -5.93 -9.97 1.15
N CYS A 230 -7.19 -10.06 1.57
CA CYS A 230 -7.82 -9.05 2.43
C CYS A 230 -8.70 -9.70 3.51
N VAL A 231 -9.06 -8.93 4.55
CA VAL A 231 -9.94 -9.40 5.63
C VAL A 231 -11.23 -8.60 5.59
N GLY A 232 -12.36 -9.29 5.42
CA GLY A 232 -13.68 -8.69 5.45
C GLY A 232 -14.10 -8.27 6.85
N SER A 233 -15.12 -7.41 6.95
CA SER A 233 -15.59 -6.84 8.23
C SER A 233 -16.03 -7.87 9.29
N ASP A 234 -16.31 -9.11 8.88
CA ASP A 234 -16.69 -10.23 9.75
C ASP A 234 -15.49 -11.12 10.16
N GLY A 235 -14.27 -10.74 9.77
CA GLY A 235 -13.05 -11.52 9.99
C GLY A 235 -12.87 -12.70 9.02
N THR A 236 -13.66 -12.78 7.95
CA THR A 236 -13.43 -13.71 6.84
C THR A 236 -12.20 -13.29 6.05
N VAL A 237 -11.29 -14.22 5.78
CA VAL A 237 -10.10 -13.98 4.97
C VAL A 237 -10.43 -14.30 3.52
N TYR A 238 -10.17 -13.35 2.63
CA TYR A 238 -10.38 -13.47 1.19
C TYR A 238 -9.03 -13.49 0.50
N VAL A 239 -8.85 -14.39 -0.47
CA VAL A 239 -7.64 -14.43 -1.32
C VAL A 239 -8.10 -14.50 -2.76
N ALA A 240 -7.78 -13.48 -3.54
CA ALA A 240 -8.06 -13.43 -4.97
C ALA A 240 -6.76 -13.58 -5.76
N TRP A 241 -6.81 -14.17 -6.95
CA TRP A 241 -5.64 -14.35 -7.84
C TRP A 241 -6.05 -14.37 -9.31
N VAL A 242 -5.08 -14.25 -10.21
CA VAL A 242 -5.31 -14.44 -11.65
C VAL A 242 -4.93 -15.86 -12.07
N ASP A 243 -5.79 -16.54 -12.82
CA ASP A 243 -5.48 -17.77 -13.53
C ASP A 243 -5.03 -17.43 -14.95
N LEU A 244 -3.81 -17.85 -15.27
CA LEU A 244 -3.13 -17.56 -16.53
C LEU A 244 -3.53 -18.53 -17.65
N GLY A 245 -4.20 -19.64 -17.31
CA GLY A 245 -4.69 -20.62 -18.27
C GLY A 245 -6.01 -20.21 -18.92
N ASP A 246 -6.89 -19.52 -18.20
CA ASP A 246 -8.21 -19.09 -18.69
C ASP A 246 -8.45 -17.57 -18.65
N ASN A 247 -7.50 -16.79 -18.11
CA ASN A 247 -7.58 -15.33 -17.94
C ASN A 247 -8.75 -14.88 -17.05
N TYR A 248 -9.11 -15.67 -16.04
CA TYR A 248 -10.04 -15.24 -15.00
C TYR A 248 -9.31 -14.77 -13.75
N ILE A 249 -9.94 -13.82 -13.06
CA ILE A 249 -9.69 -13.63 -11.63
C ILE A 249 -10.58 -14.59 -10.86
N TYR A 250 -9.99 -15.33 -9.93
CA TYR A 250 -10.66 -16.23 -9.00
C TYR A 250 -10.58 -15.70 -7.56
N LEU A 251 -11.47 -16.19 -6.71
CA LEU A 251 -11.48 -15.94 -5.28
C LEU A 251 -11.84 -17.20 -4.50
N ASP A 252 -11.10 -17.43 -3.42
CA ASP A 252 -11.52 -18.30 -2.35
C ASP A 252 -11.44 -17.57 -1.00
N LYS A 253 -12.11 -18.11 0.01
CA LYS A 253 -12.21 -17.50 1.33
C LYS A 253 -12.11 -18.52 2.45
N SER A 254 -11.65 -18.02 3.59
CA SER A 254 -11.55 -18.77 4.84
C SER A 254 -12.39 -18.12 5.92
N THR A 255 -13.39 -18.85 6.41
CA THR A 255 -14.24 -18.44 7.54
C THR A 255 -13.69 -18.91 8.90
N ASN A 256 -12.64 -19.74 8.89
CA ASN A 256 -11.96 -20.26 10.08
C ASN A 256 -10.58 -19.60 10.32
N GLY A 257 -10.43 -18.36 9.82
CA GLY A 257 -9.27 -17.51 10.04
C GLY A 257 -8.02 -18.02 9.33
N GLY A 258 -8.13 -18.55 8.12
CA GLY A 258 -7.00 -19.05 7.33
C GLY A 258 -6.55 -20.49 7.66
N ALA A 259 -7.32 -21.28 8.43
CA ALA A 259 -6.95 -22.66 8.71
C ALA A 259 -7.16 -23.58 7.50
N SER A 260 -8.20 -23.27 6.71
CA SER A 260 -8.49 -23.91 5.43
C SER A 260 -9.24 -22.93 4.53
N PHE A 261 -9.16 -23.17 3.23
CA PHE A 261 -9.92 -22.45 2.21
C PHE A 261 -10.99 -23.37 1.60
N GLY A 262 -11.95 -22.78 0.89
CA GLY A 262 -13.16 -23.42 0.42
C GLY A 262 -13.06 -23.89 -1.03
N THR A 263 -13.68 -23.14 -1.93
CA THR A 263 -13.81 -23.48 -3.36
C THR A 263 -13.50 -22.25 -4.19
N ASP A 264 -12.64 -22.43 -5.18
CA ASP A 264 -12.28 -21.42 -6.18
C ASP A 264 -13.52 -20.92 -6.92
N ASN A 265 -13.87 -19.65 -6.75
CA ASN A 265 -14.97 -19.02 -7.46
C ASN A 265 -14.42 -18.16 -8.61
N PRO A 266 -14.75 -18.43 -9.88
CA PRO A 266 -14.42 -17.51 -10.97
C PRO A 266 -15.23 -16.23 -10.80
N ILE A 267 -14.55 -15.08 -10.73
CA ILE A 267 -15.18 -13.79 -10.52
C ILE A 267 -15.43 -13.06 -11.83
N VAL A 268 -14.39 -12.94 -12.66
CA VAL A 268 -14.44 -12.13 -13.88
C VAL A 268 -13.41 -12.61 -14.89
N ASN A 269 -13.79 -12.63 -16.17
CA ASN A 269 -12.85 -12.80 -17.28
C ASN A 269 -12.21 -11.46 -17.59
N THR A 270 -10.89 -11.38 -17.48
CA THR A 270 -10.12 -10.15 -17.74
C THR A 270 -9.77 -10.00 -19.22
N ASN A 271 -9.94 -11.08 -20.01
CA ASN A 271 -9.43 -11.29 -21.35
C ASN A 271 -7.91 -11.08 -21.47
N PHE A 272 -7.19 -11.06 -20.35
CA PHE A 272 -5.75 -10.82 -20.25
C PHE A 272 -5.20 -11.43 -18.96
N GLY A 273 -4.40 -12.49 -19.01
CA GLY A 273 -3.77 -13.04 -17.80
C GLY A 273 -2.48 -12.31 -17.47
N MET A 274 -1.57 -12.31 -18.44
CA MET A 274 -0.28 -11.65 -18.39
C MET A 274 0.21 -11.29 -19.80
N GLY A 275 1.12 -10.33 -19.89
CA GLY A 275 1.82 -9.98 -21.13
C GLY A 275 2.81 -8.84 -20.94
N GLU A 276 3.52 -8.51 -22.01
CA GLU A 276 4.40 -7.34 -22.06
C GLU A 276 3.74 -6.23 -22.88
N ILE A 277 3.64 -5.04 -22.31
CA ILE A 277 3.24 -3.83 -23.05
C ILE A 277 4.48 -3.12 -23.61
N ASN A 278 4.28 -2.11 -24.47
CA ASN A 278 5.38 -1.42 -25.15
C ASN A 278 6.48 -0.94 -24.17
N GLY A 279 7.75 -1.02 -24.56
CA GLY A 279 8.89 -0.80 -23.66
C GLY A 279 9.26 -2.01 -22.79
N GLY A 280 8.55 -3.13 -22.90
CA GLY A 280 8.86 -4.37 -22.19
C GLY A 280 8.46 -4.37 -20.71
N ILE A 281 7.45 -3.58 -20.35
CA ILE A 281 6.87 -3.62 -18.99
C ILE A 281 6.02 -4.88 -18.88
N GLN A 282 6.36 -5.73 -17.92
CA GLN A 282 5.58 -6.93 -17.62
C GLN A 282 4.30 -6.55 -16.87
N THR A 283 3.15 -6.97 -17.38
CA THR A 283 1.84 -6.60 -16.84
C THR A 283 0.98 -7.83 -16.63
N PHE A 284 0.22 -7.82 -15.54
CA PHE A 284 -0.70 -8.89 -15.15
C PHE A 284 -2.06 -8.30 -14.78
N SER A 285 -3.13 -9.08 -14.93
CA SER A 285 -4.45 -8.74 -14.38
C SER A 285 -4.59 -9.17 -12.92
N PHE A 286 -3.62 -8.83 -12.09
CA PHE A 286 -3.73 -9.13 -10.67
C PHE A 286 -4.90 -8.38 -10.02
N PRO A 287 -5.60 -8.98 -9.04
CA PRO A 287 -6.78 -8.39 -8.43
C PRO A 287 -6.38 -7.46 -7.28
N ALA A 288 -6.10 -6.18 -7.58
CA ALA A 288 -5.89 -5.19 -6.51
C ALA A 288 -7.16 -5.07 -5.66
N MET A 289 -7.15 -5.69 -4.48
CA MET A 289 -8.33 -5.98 -3.69
C MET A 289 -8.25 -5.40 -2.28
N ASP A 290 -9.38 -4.87 -1.80
CA ASP A 290 -9.57 -4.51 -0.40
C ASP A 290 -11.04 -4.67 0.02
N ALA A 291 -11.31 -4.63 1.31
CA ALA A 291 -12.64 -4.76 1.89
C ALA A 291 -13.01 -3.52 2.71
N ASP A 292 -14.28 -3.09 2.63
CA ASP A 292 -14.79 -2.08 3.55
C ASP A 292 -15.01 -2.72 4.93
N ILE A 293 -14.23 -2.28 5.92
CA ILE A 293 -14.32 -2.70 7.31
C ILE A 293 -14.70 -1.54 8.25
N THR A 294 -15.20 -0.44 7.71
CA THR A 294 -15.37 0.83 8.44
C THR A 294 -16.57 0.85 9.38
N GLY A 295 -17.48 -0.13 9.28
CA GLY A 295 -18.80 -0.08 9.92
C GLY A 295 -19.77 0.91 9.26
N GLY A 296 -19.38 1.55 8.16
CA GLY A 296 -20.21 2.49 7.40
C GLY A 296 -21.27 1.81 6.52
N PRO A 297 -21.95 2.58 5.63
CA PRO A 297 -23.03 2.08 4.77
C PRO A 297 -22.65 0.96 3.81
N HIS A 298 -21.35 0.81 3.54
CA HIS A 298 -20.79 -0.16 2.60
C HIS A 298 -19.97 -1.26 3.30
N ASN A 299 -20.00 -1.32 4.63
CA ASN A 299 -19.28 -2.29 5.43
C ASN A 299 -19.54 -3.73 4.97
N GLY A 300 -18.47 -4.49 4.77
CA GLY A 300 -18.49 -5.88 4.29
C GLY A 300 -18.45 -6.03 2.77
N ASN A 301 -18.49 -4.92 2.01
CA ASN A 301 -18.27 -4.98 0.57
C ASN A 301 -16.82 -5.32 0.25
N LEU A 302 -16.62 -6.06 -0.84
CA LEU A 302 -15.32 -6.34 -1.43
C LEU A 302 -15.18 -5.55 -2.73
N TYR A 303 -13.97 -5.06 -2.98
CA TYR A 303 -13.66 -4.21 -4.12
C TYR A 303 -12.41 -4.72 -4.82
N ILE A 304 -12.44 -4.81 -6.14
CA ILE A 304 -11.28 -5.19 -6.96
C ILE A 304 -11.13 -4.20 -8.11
N ALA A 305 -9.91 -3.71 -8.31
CA ALA A 305 -9.46 -3.08 -9.53
C ALA A 305 -8.47 -4.00 -10.27
N TYR A 306 -8.55 -4.05 -11.59
CA TYR A 306 -7.66 -4.89 -12.41
C TYR A 306 -7.49 -4.30 -13.82
N ALA A 307 -6.34 -4.55 -14.45
CA ALA A 307 -6.14 -4.24 -15.86
C ALA A 307 -6.78 -5.33 -16.75
N GLY A 308 -7.35 -5.03 -17.90
CA GLY A 308 -7.89 -6.06 -18.80
C GLY A 308 -8.25 -5.55 -20.19
N TYR A 309 -8.77 -6.44 -21.04
CA TYR A 309 -9.31 -6.10 -22.36
C TYR A 309 -10.84 -6.24 -22.40
N ASN A 310 -11.51 -5.30 -23.06
CA ASN A 310 -12.92 -5.44 -23.42
C ASN A 310 -13.19 -5.00 -24.87
N GLY A 311 -12.45 -5.61 -25.81
CA GLY A 311 -12.64 -5.43 -27.25
C GLY A 311 -11.96 -4.20 -27.88
N SER A 312 -11.28 -3.38 -27.08
CA SER A 312 -10.39 -2.29 -27.49
C SER A 312 -8.95 -2.78 -27.71
N SER A 313 -8.18 -2.05 -28.52
CA SER A 313 -6.71 -2.07 -28.43
C SER A 313 -6.27 -1.25 -27.21
N GLY A 314 -5.35 -1.79 -26.41
CA GLY A 314 -4.85 -1.18 -25.18
C GLY A 314 -5.51 -1.77 -23.93
N LEU A 315 -4.73 -1.92 -22.85
CA LEU A 315 -5.26 -2.33 -21.54
C LEU A 315 -6.03 -1.18 -20.89
N ASP A 316 -7.16 -1.47 -20.27
CA ASP A 316 -7.96 -0.52 -19.48
C ASP A 316 -8.03 -0.98 -18.01
N ILE A 317 -8.33 -0.06 -17.08
CA ILE A 317 -8.58 -0.40 -15.67
C ILE A 317 -10.08 -0.58 -15.43
N TYR A 318 -10.43 -1.76 -14.93
CA TYR A 318 -11.80 -2.12 -14.57
C TYR A 318 -11.95 -2.27 -13.06
N PHE A 319 -13.16 -1.96 -12.60
CA PHE A 319 -13.60 -2.12 -11.23
C PHE A 319 -14.78 -3.08 -11.17
N ILE A 320 -14.77 -3.93 -10.14
CA ILE A 320 -15.90 -4.76 -9.74
C ILE A 320 -16.06 -4.74 -8.23
N LYS A 321 -17.30 -4.97 -7.76
CA LYS A 321 -17.60 -5.09 -6.35
C LYS A 321 -18.51 -6.27 -6.02
N SER A 322 -18.36 -6.80 -4.82
CA SER A 322 -19.30 -7.75 -4.22
C SER A 322 -19.91 -7.15 -2.96
N THR A 323 -21.23 -7.28 -2.84
CA THR A 323 -21.99 -6.84 -1.65
C THR A 323 -22.54 -8.01 -0.83
N ASN A 324 -22.11 -9.24 -1.15
CA ASN A 324 -22.59 -10.47 -0.53
C ASN A 324 -21.45 -11.46 -0.22
N GLY A 325 -20.30 -10.91 0.21
CA GLY A 325 -19.18 -11.71 0.70
C GLY A 325 -18.53 -12.59 -0.38
N GLY A 326 -18.44 -12.07 -1.61
CA GLY A 326 -17.75 -12.69 -2.74
C GLY A 326 -18.58 -13.71 -3.53
N ILE A 327 -19.88 -13.86 -3.24
CA ILE A 327 -20.75 -14.84 -3.92
C ILE A 327 -21.09 -14.40 -5.34
N SER A 328 -21.38 -13.10 -5.54
CA SER A 328 -21.60 -12.51 -6.85
C SER A 328 -20.97 -11.14 -6.95
N TRP A 329 -20.70 -10.72 -8.18
CA TRP A 329 -19.98 -9.49 -8.48
C TRP A 329 -20.75 -8.63 -9.48
N SER A 330 -20.54 -7.32 -9.42
CA SER A 330 -21.06 -6.39 -10.41
C SER A 330 -20.48 -6.66 -11.80
N THR A 331 -21.16 -6.17 -12.83
CA THR A 331 -20.54 -6.08 -14.17
C THR A 331 -19.28 -5.21 -14.10
N PRO A 332 -18.20 -5.55 -14.83
CA PRO A 332 -17.01 -4.72 -14.90
C PRO A 332 -17.31 -3.29 -15.35
N LEU A 333 -16.83 -2.32 -14.57
CA LEU A 333 -16.92 -0.90 -14.87
C LEU A 333 -15.53 -0.39 -15.24
N ARG A 334 -15.34 0.17 -16.44
CA ARG A 334 -14.10 0.87 -16.80
C ARG A 334 -14.00 2.16 -15.99
N ILE A 335 -12.88 2.39 -15.29
CA ILE A 335 -12.70 3.53 -14.39
C ILE A 335 -11.65 4.54 -14.85
N ASN A 336 -10.83 4.19 -15.85
CA ASN A 336 -10.09 5.19 -16.60
C ASN A 336 -11.05 5.96 -17.54
N ASP A 337 -10.85 7.27 -17.68
CA ASP A 337 -11.77 8.20 -18.37
C ASP A 337 -11.22 8.81 -19.67
N ASP A 338 -10.11 8.28 -20.19
CA ASP A 338 -9.63 8.57 -21.53
C ASP A 338 -10.55 7.95 -22.62
N PRO A 339 -10.54 8.43 -23.87
CA PRO A 339 -11.40 7.90 -24.93
C PRO A 339 -11.22 6.38 -25.13
N PRO A 340 -12.29 5.56 -25.05
CA PRO A 340 -12.16 4.11 -25.16
C PRO A 340 -11.67 3.69 -26.55
N GLY A 341 -10.83 2.65 -26.60
CA GLY A 341 -10.31 2.11 -27.86
C GLY A 341 -9.26 2.97 -28.56
N ASN A 342 -8.60 3.88 -27.82
CA ASN A 342 -7.55 4.74 -28.35
C ASN A 342 -6.17 4.07 -28.47
N GLY A 343 -6.00 2.82 -28.05
CA GLY A 343 -4.72 2.12 -28.12
C GLY A 343 -3.68 2.59 -27.10
N ARG A 344 -4.12 3.11 -25.96
CA ARG A 344 -3.26 3.50 -24.84
C ARG A 344 -3.42 2.49 -23.71
N ASP A 345 -2.30 2.09 -23.11
CA ASP A 345 -2.33 1.12 -22.01
C ASP A 345 -2.46 1.81 -20.66
N GLN A 346 -3.34 1.27 -19.82
CA GLN A 346 -3.41 1.48 -18.39
C GLN A 346 -3.12 0.19 -17.64
N PHE A 347 -2.27 0.26 -16.62
CA PHE A 347 -1.67 -0.93 -16.01
C PHE A 347 -1.26 -0.73 -14.54
N HIS A 348 -0.93 -1.84 -13.88
CA HIS A 348 -0.52 -1.95 -12.47
C HIS A 348 -1.39 -1.11 -11.51
N PRO A 349 -2.71 -1.37 -11.43
CA PRO A 349 -3.55 -0.65 -10.49
C PRO A 349 -3.23 -1.07 -9.05
N TRP A 350 -3.47 -0.17 -8.09
CA TRP A 350 -3.65 -0.53 -6.69
C TRP A 350 -4.93 0.10 -6.14
N LEU A 351 -5.58 -0.59 -5.20
CA LEU A 351 -6.86 -0.19 -4.61
C LEU A 351 -6.73 -0.19 -3.09
N PHE A 352 -7.33 0.80 -2.45
CA PHE A 352 -7.36 0.93 -1.00
C PHE A 352 -8.69 1.51 -0.52
N VAL A 353 -9.27 0.97 0.55
CA VAL A 353 -10.44 1.55 1.24
C VAL A 353 -9.99 2.24 2.52
N ASP A 354 -10.26 3.54 2.61
CA ASP A 354 -9.88 4.30 3.80
C ASP A 354 -10.80 4.13 4.99
N ASN A 355 -10.44 4.75 6.11
CA ASN A 355 -11.18 4.69 7.36
C ASN A 355 -12.57 5.37 7.32
N THR A 356 -12.95 5.97 6.20
CA THR A 356 -14.27 6.59 5.96
C THR A 356 -15.09 5.87 4.90
N GLY A 357 -14.55 4.81 4.29
CA GLY A 357 -15.19 4.01 3.25
C GLY A 357 -14.98 4.56 1.84
N VAL A 358 -14.09 5.55 1.68
CA VAL A 358 -13.71 6.06 0.36
C VAL A 358 -12.79 5.03 -0.30
N ILE A 359 -13.11 4.69 -1.56
CA ILE A 359 -12.32 3.78 -2.37
C ILE A 359 -11.34 4.63 -3.18
N HIS A 360 -10.06 4.38 -3.01
CA HIS A 360 -8.97 5.01 -3.75
C HIS A 360 -8.43 4.03 -4.79
N VAL A 361 -8.20 4.51 -6.02
CA VAL A 361 -7.50 3.72 -7.04
C VAL A 361 -6.44 4.58 -7.73
N ALA A 362 -5.25 4.01 -7.85
CA ALA A 362 -4.15 4.57 -8.62
C ALA A 362 -3.70 3.56 -9.66
N PHE A 363 -3.19 4.03 -10.80
CA PHE A 363 -2.71 3.19 -11.89
C PHE A 363 -1.75 3.97 -12.79
N TYR A 364 -0.86 3.26 -13.46
CA TYR A 364 -0.07 3.86 -14.53
C TYR A 364 -0.89 3.97 -15.82
N ASP A 365 -0.65 5.04 -16.57
CA ASP A 365 -1.43 5.41 -17.74
C ASP A 365 -0.54 6.03 -18.82
N ARG A 366 -0.77 5.63 -20.08
CA ARG A 366 -0.04 6.11 -21.26
C ARG A 366 -0.84 7.07 -22.14
N ARG A 367 -2.02 7.53 -21.70
CA ARG A 367 -2.93 8.39 -22.47
C ARG A 367 -2.28 9.66 -23.02
N ASP A 368 -1.29 10.19 -22.29
CA ASP A 368 -0.60 11.44 -22.63
C ASP A 368 0.52 11.26 -23.66
N ASP A 369 0.83 10.02 -24.05
CA ASP A 369 1.85 9.71 -25.03
C ASP A 369 1.26 9.08 -26.30
N PRO A 370 1.24 9.81 -27.43
CA PRO A 370 0.79 9.28 -28.69
C PRO A 370 1.53 8.01 -29.17
N SER A 371 2.74 7.75 -28.67
CA SER A 371 3.53 6.56 -28.99
C SER A 371 3.27 5.38 -28.04
N ASN A 372 2.43 5.56 -27.01
CA ASN A 372 2.12 4.55 -26.02
C ASN A 372 3.37 3.95 -25.37
N TYR A 373 4.35 4.79 -25.00
CA TYR A 373 5.66 4.42 -24.46
C TYR A 373 5.90 5.05 -23.09
N TYR A 374 5.82 6.37 -22.99
CA TYR A 374 5.89 7.10 -21.73
C TYR A 374 4.60 6.92 -20.93
N PHE A 375 4.74 6.91 -19.61
CA PHE A 375 3.63 6.71 -18.69
C PHE A 375 3.64 7.73 -17.55
N ASN A 376 2.46 7.89 -16.95
CA ASN A 376 2.19 8.75 -15.81
C ASN A 376 1.39 8.00 -14.77
N LEU A 377 1.45 8.43 -13.51
CA LEU A 377 0.55 7.90 -12.48
C LEU A 377 -0.74 8.73 -12.48
N TYR A 378 -1.88 8.05 -12.54
CA TYR A 378 -3.21 8.63 -12.43
C TYR A 378 -3.93 8.11 -11.20
N TYR A 379 -4.86 8.92 -10.70
CA TYR A 379 -5.63 8.63 -9.50
C TYR A 379 -7.10 8.99 -9.68
N THR A 380 -7.99 8.18 -9.12
CA THR A 380 -9.42 8.47 -8.95
C THR A 380 -9.92 7.88 -7.63
N ARG A 381 -11.10 8.30 -7.18
CA ARG A 381 -11.78 7.73 -6.02
C ARG A 381 -13.28 7.67 -6.18
N SER A 382 -13.90 6.85 -5.33
CA SER A 382 -15.34 6.73 -5.19
C SER A 382 -15.74 6.96 -3.73
N THR A 383 -16.80 7.76 -3.52
CA THR A 383 -17.36 8.06 -2.20
C THR A 383 -18.74 7.42 -1.98
N ASP A 384 -19.22 6.62 -2.94
CA ASP A 384 -20.55 5.99 -2.95
C ASP A 384 -20.48 4.45 -3.10
N GLY A 385 -19.39 3.87 -2.59
CA GLY A 385 -19.17 2.42 -2.61
C GLY A 385 -18.93 1.88 -4.01
N GLY A 386 -18.29 2.66 -4.89
CA GLY A 386 -17.91 2.26 -6.24
C GLY A 386 -19.06 2.31 -7.25
N ALA A 387 -20.10 3.12 -7.02
CA ALA A 387 -21.17 3.32 -8.00
C ALA A 387 -20.79 4.39 -9.03
N THR A 388 -20.12 5.46 -8.59
CA THR A 388 -19.56 6.51 -9.44
C THR A 388 -18.11 6.82 -9.05
N TRP A 389 -17.38 7.43 -9.97
CA TRP A 389 -15.95 7.74 -9.83
C TRP A 389 -15.70 9.21 -10.17
N GLU A 390 -14.80 9.85 -9.42
CA GLU A 390 -14.32 11.19 -9.74
C GLU A 390 -13.49 11.18 -11.04
N PRO A 391 -13.41 12.32 -11.77
CA PRO A 391 -12.50 12.45 -12.90
C PRO A 391 -11.07 12.05 -12.53
N ASN A 392 -10.39 11.35 -13.43
CA ASN A 392 -9.02 10.94 -13.20
C ASN A 392 -8.12 12.17 -13.14
N ARG A 393 -7.22 12.20 -12.15
CA ARG A 393 -6.24 13.27 -11.96
C ARG A 393 -4.85 12.71 -12.14
N ARG A 394 -4.03 13.35 -12.97
CA ARG A 394 -2.62 13.04 -13.10
C ARG A 394 -1.89 13.42 -11.81
N VAL A 395 -1.16 12.46 -11.24
CA VAL A 395 -0.37 12.64 -10.01
C VAL A 395 1.03 13.15 -10.37
N THR A 396 1.66 12.58 -11.40
CA THR A 396 3.04 12.89 -11.76
C THR A 396 3.17 14.23 -12.48
N SER A 397 4.12 15.07 -12.03
CA SER A 397 4.43 16.34 -12.69
C SER A 397 5.28 16.17 -13.96
N GLU A 398 5.88 15.00 -14.15
CA GLU A 398 6.77 14.66 -15.27
C GLU A 398 6.48 13.22 -15.70
N SER A 399 6.68 12.91 -16.99
CA SER A 399 6.44 11.55 -17.50
C SER A 399 7.64 10.64 -17.25
N SER A 400 7.36 9.37 -16.99
CA SER A 400 8.37 8.32 -16.87
C SER A 400 8.51 7.53 -18.16
N ALA A 401 9.73 7.05 -18.43
CA ALA A 401 10.04 6.12 -19.51
C ALA A 401 10.28 4.69 -18.97
N PRO A 402 9.97 3.65 -19.73
CA PRO A 402 10.25 2.26 -19.35
C PRO A 402 11.76 1.96 -19.49
N VAL A 403 12.56 2.41 -18.52
CA VAL A 403 14.02 2.21 -18.48
C VAL A 403 14.45 1.36 -17.27
N GLU A 404 15.56 0.61 -17.41
CA GLU A 404 16.18 -0.27 -16.40
C GLU A 404 15.36 -1.53 -15.99
N LYS A 405 15.92 -2.58 -15.33
CA LYS A 405 15.21 -3.87 -15.04
C LYS A 405 15.53 -4.42 -13.64
N ALA A 406 14.58 -4.87 -12.81
CA ALA A 406 13.82 -6.13 -12.98
C ALA A 406 12.30 -5.96 -12.72
N GLY A 407 11.45 -6.65 -13.52
CA GLY A 407 10.00 -6.37 -13.70
C GLY A 407 9.70 -5.25 -14.73
N LEU A 408 10.78 -4.73 -15.32
CA LEU A 408 11.00 -3.37 -15.81
C LEU A 408 10.87 -2.33 -14.70
N ILE A 409 9.73 -1.69 -14.44
CA ILE A 409 9.58 -0.65 -13.40
C ILE A 409 9.04 -1.21 -12.07
N GLY A 410 9.17 -2.52 -11.85
CA GLY A 410 8.38 -3.24 -10.86
C GLY A 410 7.00 -3.61 -11.37
N GLU A 411 6.25 -4.37 -10.57
CA GLU A 411 4.97 -4.96 -10.97
C GLU A 411 3.75 -4.46 -10.16
N TYR A 412 3.98 -3.69 -9.09
CA TYR A 412 2.95 -3.07 -8.27
C TYR A 412 3.40 -1.70 -7.74
N ILE A 413 2.42 -0.90 -7.36
CA ILE A 413 2.58 0.43 -6.75
C ILE A 413 1.95 0.46 -5.37
N GLY A 414 2.28 1.48 -4.58
CA GLY A 414 1.74 1.64 -3.23
C GLY A 414 0.65 2.71 -3.15
N LEU A 415 -0.47 2.38 -2.54
CA LEU A 415 -1.54 3.32 -2.25
C LEU A 415 -2.15 3.04 -0.88
N ALA A 416 -2.28 4.09 -0.08
CA ALA A 416 -3.05 4.12 1.15
C ALA A 416 -3.89 5.41 1.20
N GLY A 417 -4.84 5.51 2.14
CA GLY A 417 -5.65 6.71 2.34
C GLY A 417 -6.17 6.90 3.76
N TYR A 418 -6.42 8.14 4.15
CA TYR A 418 -7.02 8.47 5.44
C TYR A 418 -7.92 9.70 5.32
N ASN A 419 -9.15 9.63 5.81
CA ASN A 419 -10.15 10.71 5.75
C ASN A 419 -10.31 11.34 4.37
N GLY A 420 -10.38 10.51 3.34
CA GLY A 420 -10.55 10.86 1.93
C GLY A 420 -9.28 11.33 1.23
N LYS A 421 -8.14 11.43 1.94
CA LYS A 421 -6.85 11.88 1.41
C LYS A 421 -5.96 10.70 1.03
N PRO A 422 -5.45 10.64 -0.22
CA PRO A 422 -4.59 9.55 -0.68
C PRO A 422 -3.11 9.78 -0.34
N TYR A 423 -2.39 8.68 -0.17
CA TYR A 423 -0.93 8.60 0.00
C TYR A 423 -0.42 7.58 -1.03
N LEU A 424 0.30 8.08 -2.04
CA LEU A 424 0.78 7.28 -3.14
C LEU A 424 2.29 7.17 -3.08
N VAL A 425 2.82 5.97 -3.35
CA VAL A 425 4.23 5.77 -3.68
C VAL A 425 4.33 5.03 -5.00
N TRP A 426 5.25 5.46 -5.86
CA TRP A 426 5.42 4.87 -7.18
C TRP A 426 6.88 4.84 -7.61
N THR A 427 7.22 3.89 -8.48
CA THR A 427 8.46 3.89 -9.26
C THR A 427 8.38 4.96 -10.35
N ASP A 428 9.38 5.82 -10.40
CA ASP A 428 9.49 6.93 -11.34
C ASP A 428 10.88 6.94 -12.00
N THR A 429 10.92 7.25 -13.30
CA THR A 429 12.16 7.28 -14.09
C THR A 429 12.44 8.64 -14.71
N ARG A 430 11.80 9.72 -14.23
CA ARG A 430 12.05 11.10 -14.73
C ARG A 430 13.52 11.53 -14.62
N GLU A 431 14.26 10.95 -13.68
CA GLU A 431 15.70 11.17 -13.49
C GLU A 431 16.57 10.25 -14.38
N GLY A 432 15.98 9.48 -15.29
CA GLY A 432 16.66 8.52 -16.16
C GLY A 432 16.91 7.15 -15.54
N HIS A 433 16.64 6.99 -14.25
CA HIS A 433 16.83 5.76 -13.47
C HIS A 433 15.65 5.57 -12.52
N GLN A 434 15.38 4.34 -12.10
CA GLN A 434 14.24 4.04 -11.22
C GLN A 434 14.45 4.57 -9.81
N LYS A 435 13.55 5.47 -9.37
CA LYS A 435 13.52 6.06 -8.03
C LYS A 435 12.12 5.98 -7.45
N ILE A 436 12.03 6.02 -6.12
CA ILE A 436 10.75 6.00 -5.41
C ILE A 436 10.30 7.42 -5.14
N TYR A 437 9.10 7.74 -5.61
CA TYR A 437 8.45 9.01 -5.37
C TYR A 437 7.20 8.82 -4.53
N PHE A 438 6.84 9.88 -3.80
CA PHE A 438 5.67 10.00 -2.97
C PHE A 438 4.81 11.18 -3.41
N GLY A 439 3.50 11.02 -3.27
CA GLY A 439 2.49 12.01 -3.61
C GLY A 439 1.28 11.94 -2.69
N THR A 440 0.78 13.12 -2.31
CA THR A 440 -0.51 13.29 -1.64
C THR A 440 -1.21 14.53 -2.18
N ASP A 441 -2.54 14.58 -2.08
CA ASP A 441 -3.34 15.70 -2.56
C ASP A 441 -3.08 16.96 -1.70
N THR A 442 -2.49 17.97 -2.32
CA THR A 442 -2.10 19.24 -1.69
C THR A 442 -3.26 20.23 -1.55
N THR A 443 -4.38 19.97 -2.24
CA THR A 443 -5.60 20.78 -2.11
C THR A 443 -6.41 20.39 -0.89
N MET A 444 -6.19 19.18 -0.36
CA MET A 444 -6.79 18.72 0.89
C MET A 444 -5.96 19.20 2.07
N SER A 445 -6.62 19.88 3.01
CA SER A 445 -5.97 20.32 4.25
C SER A 445 -5.34 19.13 4.96
N SER A 446 -4.06 19.24 5.32
CA SER A 446 -3.44 18.32 6.28
C SER A 446 -4.28 18.27 7.56
N ALA A 447 -4.46 17.07 8.14
CA ALA A 447 -4.92 16.99 9.51
C ALA A 447 -4.01 17.91 10.35
N SER A 448 -4.56 18.94 10.98
CA SER A 448 -3.74 19.92 11.69
C SER A 448 -2.94 19.23 12.80
N GLU A 449 -1.67 19.61 12.98
CA GLU A 449 -0.80 19.13 14.08
C GLU A 449 -1.51 19.16 15.46
N SER A 450 -2.48 20.06 15.61
CA SER A 450 -3.30 20.22 16.81
C SER A 450 -4.26 19.07 17.14
N GLN A 451 -4.45 18.08 16.25
CA GLN A 451 -5.29 16.91 16.55
C GLN A 451 -4.51 15.61 16.84
N PHE A 452 -3.23 15.50 16.49
CA PHE A 452 -2.52 14.20 16.57
C PHE A 452 -1.06 14.25 17.04
N ALA A 453 -0.55 15.39 17.51
CA ALA A 453 0.78 15.46 18.14
C ALA A 453 0.70 15.23 19.66
N ARG A 454 0.71 13.95 20.08
CA ARG A 454 1.42 13.38 21.26
C ARG A 454 0.89 11.98 21.54
N GLU A 455 1.79 11.04 21.86
CA GLU A 455 1.45 9.84 22.63
C GLU A 455 0.47 10.22 23.75
N PRO A 456 -0.63 9.49 23.99
CA PRO A 456 -1.56 9.84 25.06
C PRO A 456 -0.78 9.90 26.38
N ASN A 457 -0.81 11.06 27.05
CA ASN A 457 -0.14 11.20 28.34
C ASN A 457 -0.82 10.26 29.34
N LEU A 458 -2.13 10.06 29.25
CA LEU A 458 -2.91 9.23 30.14
C LEU A 458 -2.94 7.75 29.70
N ARG A 459 -2.31 6.87 30.47
CA ARG A 459 -2.44 5.41 30.36
C ARG A 459 -3.17 4.85 31.58
N ILE A 460 -4.16 3.98 31.37
CA ILE A 460 -4.92 3.33 32.44
C ILE A 460 -4.72 1.82 32.35
N LEU A 461 -4.14 1.23 33.41
CA LEU A 461 -3.89 -0.20 33.52
C LEU A 461 -4.30 -0.66 34.92
N GLU A 462 -5.26 -1.57 35.01
CA GLU A 462 -5.63 -2.27 36.26
C GLU A 462 -5.84 -1.36 37.48
N GLY A 463 -6.58 -0.26 37.33
CA GLY A 463 -6.85 0.68 38.42
C GLY A 463 -5.65 1.57 38.79
N ARG A 464 -4.63 1.63 37.94
CA ARG A 464 -3.54 2.62 38.02
C ARG A 464 -3.63 3.57 36.84
N VAL A 465 -3.48 4.84 37.15
CA VAL A 465 -3.33 5.90 36.15
C VAL A 465 -1.85 6.27 36.10
N ALA A 466 -1.23 6.06 34.95
CA ALA A 466 0.10 6.56 34.65
C ALA A 466 -0.05 7.74 33.70
N VAL A 467 0.55 8.87 34.05
CA VAL A 467 0.56 10.05 33.19
C VAL A 467 1.98 10.35 32.73
N GLY A 468 2.13 10.66 31.43
CA GLY A 468 3.32 11.28 30.85
C GLY A 468 3.66 12.61 31.53
N SER A 469 4.70 13.30 31.04
CA SER A 469 5.11 14.56 31.67
C SER A 469 4.09 15.67 31.39
N VAL A 470 3.46 16.22 32.43
CA VAL A 470 2.57 17.39 32.33
C VAL A 470 3.20 18.65 32.94
N SER A 471 2.89 19.82 32.40
CA SER A 471 3.43 21.11 32.84
C SER A 471 2.97 21.46 34.27
N GLU A 472 1.67 21.41 34.52
CA GLU A 472 0.96 21.47 35.81
C GLU A 472 -0.53 21.27 35.51
N GLY A 473 -1.32 20.64 36.38
CA GLY A 473 -2.74 20.37 36.10
C GLY A 473 -3.50 19.70 37.25
N GLU A 474 -4.72 19.25 36.96
CA GLU A 474 -5.57 18.47 37.86
C GLU A 474 -5.96 17.13 37.22
N LEU A 475 -5.87 16.05 37.98
CA LEU A 475 -6.49 14.76 37.68
C LEU A 475 -7.82 14.66 38.42
N LEU A 476 -8.90 14.35 37.70
CA LEU A 476 -10.26 14.23 38.19
C LEU A 476 -10.77 12.81 37.91
N VAL A 477 -11.42 12.17 38.88
CA VAL A 477 -12.05 10.86 38.69
C VAL A 477 -13.52 10.96 39.08
N TYR A 478 -14.40 10.51 38.20
CA TYR A 478 -15.84 10.48 38.37
C TYR A 478 -16.33 9.04 38.42
N ASP A 479 -17.32 8.75 39.25
CA ASP A 479 -18.04 7.46 39.22
C ASP A 479 -19.05 7.41 38.06
N ALA A 480 -19.68 6.24 37.89
CA ALA A 480 -20.68 5.99 36.86
C ALA A 480 -21.91 6.91 36.91
N THR A 481 -22.17 7.59 38.04
CA THR A 481 -23.27 8.54 38.20
C THR A 481 -22.87 9.97 37.82
N GLY A 482 -21.60 10.19 37.46
CA GLY A 482 -21.03 11.50 37.16
C GLY A 482 -20.60 12.27 38.42
N ARG A 483 -20.58 11.63 39.60
CA ARG A 483 -20.10 12.25 40.83
C ARG A 483 -18.58 12.22 40.88
N LEU A 484 -17.95 13.35 41.19
CA LEU A 484 -16.51 13.45 41.41
C LEU A 484 -16.13 12.67 42.68
N VAL A 485 -15.29 11.65 42.53
CA VAL A 485 -14.81 10.77 43.61
C VAL A 485 -13.34 10.99 43.95
N MET A 486 -12.56 11.63 43.07
CA MET A 486 -11.18 12.02 43.33
C MET A 486 -10.81 13.28 42.56
N ARG A 487 -10.03 14.16 43.20
CA ARG A 487 -9.31 15.28 42.57
C ARG A 487 -7.87 15.30 43.09
N ARG A 488 -6.90 15.54 42.22
CA ARG A 488 -5.49 15.61 42.60
C ARG A 488 -4.74 16.61 41.71
N ASP A 489 -4.00 17.53 42.32
CA ASP A 489 -3.06 18.38 41.59
C ASP A 489 -1.85 17.56 41.12
N VAL A 490 -1.40 17.80 39.91
CA VAL A 490 -0.37 17.01 39.24
C VAL A 490 0.60 17.88 38.46
N SER A 491 1.88 17.49 38.45
CA SER A 491 2.94 18.11 37.65
C SER A 491 4.04 17.09 37.37
N GLY A 492 4.76 17.27 36.26
CA GLY A 492 5.78 16.32 35.80
C GLY A 492 5.19 14.94 35.47
N GLN A 493 6.00 13.89 35.64
CA GLN A 493 5.54 12.50 35.51
C GLN A 493 5.04 11.99 36.86
N PHE A 494 3.90 11.29 36.86
CA PHE A 494 3.33 10.77 38.09
C PHE A 494 2.51 9.49 37.87
N ARG A 495 2.29 8.77 38.97
CA ARG A 495 1.40 7.61 39.03
C ARG A 495 0.39 7.81 40.14
N VAL A 496 -0.88 7.56 39.83
CA VAL A 496 -1.96 7.57 40.81
C VAL A 496 -2.51 6.16 40.93
N ASP A 497 -2.44 5.64 42.15
CA ASP A 497 -3.10 4.39 42.50
C ASP A 497 -4.56 4.67 42.84
N LEU A 498 -5.48 4.03 42.12
CA LEU A 498 -6.92 4.13 42.35
C LEU A 498 -7.46 2.92 43.12
N ALA A 499 -6.58 2.11 43.73
CA ALA A 499 -6.94 0.94 44.52
C ALA A 499 -7.81 1.25 45.76
N GLY A 500 -8.03 2.52 46.11
CA GLY A 500 -8.97 2.95 47.15
C GLY A 500 -10.43 3.10 46.68
N LEU A 501 -10.71 3.09 45.37
CA LEU A 501 -12.06 3.27 44.84
C LEU A 501 -12.89 1.98 44.96
N GLY A 502 -14.22 2.06 45.09
CA GLY A 502 -15.08 0.87 45.10
C GLY A 502 -15.02 0.07 43.78
N ARG A 503 -15.71 -1.08 43.73
CA ARG A 503 -15.99 -1.74 42.43
C ARG A 503 -16.95 -0.85 41.63
N GLY A 504 -16.65 -0.67 40.35
CA GLY A 504 -17.47 0.20 39.52
C GLY A 504 -16.77 0.71 38.27
N TYR A 505 -17.52 1.44 37.47
CA TYR A 505 -17.02 2.15 36.30
C TYR A 505 -16.63 3.58 36.69
N TYR A 506 -15.45 4.00 36.23
CA TYR A 506 -14.88 5.29 36.55
C TYR A 506 -14.39 6.00 35.28
N ARG A 507 -14.67 7.29 35.20
CA ARG A 507 -14.13 8.19 34.18
C ARG A 507 -13.01 9.03 34.78
N VAL A 508 -11.87 9.07 34.12
CA VAL A 508 -10.70 9.86 34.51
C VAL A 508 -10.57 11.02 33.53
N LEU A 509 -10.27 12.21 34.04
CA LEU A 509 -10.08 13.43 33.26
C LEU A 509 -8.85 14.16 33.80
N LEU A 510 -7.86 14.36 32.95
CA LEU A 510 -6.67 15.16 33.20
C LEU A 510 -6.89 16.54 32.57
N LYS A 511 -6.73 17.61 33.36
CA LYS A 511 -6.81 19.00 32.91
C LYS A 511 -5.48 19.70 33.19
N ALA A 512 -4.67 19.94 32.17
CA ALA A 512 -3.44 20.70 32.29
C ALA A 512 -3.71 22.22 32.23
N LYS A 513 -2.87 23.00 32.92
CA LYS A 513 -2.95 24.47 32.99
C LYS A 513 -2.65 25.15 31.65
N ASP A 514 -1.91 24.48 30.77
CA ASP A 514 -1.67 24.93 29.40
C ASP A 514 -2.88 24.69 28.46
N GLY A 515 -4.00 24.21 29.00
CA GLY A 515 -5.25 24.00 28.27
C GLY A 515 -5.40 22.61 27.67
N GLN A 516 -4.44 21.70 27.86
CA GLN A 516 -4.60 20.30 27.42
C GLN A 516 -5.60 19.54 28.31
N GLU A 517 -6.55 18.83 27.70
CA GLU A 517 -7.45 17.92 28.41
C GLU A 517 -7.35 16.51 27.82
N GLU A 518 -7.22 15.50 28.68
CA GLU A 518 -7.23 14.09 28.27
C GLU A 518 -8.21 13.31 29.14
N ALA A 519 -8.97 12.40 28.52
CA ALA A 519 -9.95 11.59 29.23
C ALA A 519 -9.73 10.10 28.97
N GLY A 520 -10.01 9.29 29.98
CA GLY A 520 -10.03 7.83 29.87
C GLY A 520 -11.09 7.24 30.78
N ALA A 521 -11.30 5.94 30.67
CA ALA A 521 -12.21 5.22 31.55
C ALA A 521 -11.66 3.85 31.90
N PHE A 522 -12.07 3.33 33.05
CA PHE A 522 -11.76 1.98 33.46
C PHE A 522 -12.88 1.38 34.30
N THR A 523 -12.89 0.05 34.31
CA THR A 523 -13.73 -0.74 35.21
C THR A 523 -12.83 -1.37 36.26
N ARG A 524 -13.26 -1.34 37.53
CA ARG A 524 -12.61 -2.04 38.62
C ARG A 524 -13.48 -3.13 39.22
#